data_AF-A0A7X5AR48-F1
#
_entry.id   AF-A0A7X5AR48-F1
#
_cell.length_a   1.000
_cell.length_b   1.000
_cell.length_c   1.000
_cell.angle_alpha   90.00
_cell.angle_beta   90.00
_cell.angle_gamma   90.00
#
_symmetry.space_group_name_H-M   'P 1'
#
loop_
_entity.id
_entity.type
_entity.pdbx_description
1 polymer ?
#
loop_
_entity_poly.entity_id
_entity_poly.type
_entity_poly.pdbx_seq_one_letter_code
_entity_poly.pdbx_strand_id
1 'polypeptide(L)'
;MSSDIKPTKRFVKAAYQPLDERIYSSKPEPVPETEPVPEYGYSVAFACRAESYRQYVKPYLSLQLNQTAEEGARSQWSEKAQGQHTHVSCEVSKHEVKSLRVKWRTSPLVSFGVDAVLPHDKSAAVIQEAFVPVRPAIQMGEQLGLPTKGYLYHFLAGKLISEYRCMGETYPRFQVTQSRAEAMYPEPAIDRPLEFILAIWQQNGQTVQDQYLLYSQEALTDDAINSVDTAFLDQHGVKLDMQQIIPLTENGGQRKKHTVVEGETLSGIAEQHQMTLESLLSLNPFWRDKKTQLSIGSQVYLEPVGIYTHGQDARYPASAMMLGDGVFAISNQSQGWVDFPVVKVAEADGGQFTALSPVRYAIDARNEKGQGLHPVQDTEVFSGGIFQSAETPYTLRQIRDGWLYALHPLPESEE
;
A
#
# COMPACT_ATOMS: atom_id res chain seq x y z
N MET A 1 35.27 98.50 -23.34
CA MET A 1 35.57 98.38 -21.89
C MET A 1 34.36 98.86 -21.13
N SER A 2 33.76 98.00 -20.32
CA SER A 2 33.64 98.21 -18.87
C SER A 2 32.41 97.48 -18.34
N SER A 3 32.66 96.72 -17.30
CA SER A 3 31.79 95.82 -16.56
C SER A 3 30.73 96.57 -15.75
N ASP A 4 29.46 96.26 -15.97
CA ASP A 4 28.38 96.64 -15.05
C ASP A 4 28.04 95.47 -14.12
N ILE A 5 28.44 95.62 -12.86
CA ILE A 5 28.15 94.75 -11.73
C ILE A 5 26.68 94.98 -11.32
N LYS A 6 25.84 93.96 -11.48
CA LYS A 6 24.44 94.00 -11.01
C LYS A 6 24.37 93.75 -9.49
N PRO A 7 23.51 94.50 -8.76
CA PRO A 7 23.35 94.33 -7.32
C PRO A 7 22.54 93.06 -6.97
N THR A 8 22.94 92.41 -5.87
CA THR A 8 22.34 91.22 -5.26
C THR A 8 20.90 91.48 -4.80
N LYS A 9 19.92 90.80 -5.39
CA LYS A 9 18.53 90.83 -4.91
C LYS A 9 18.36 89.97 -3.65
N ARG A 10 17.87 90.61 -2.61
CA ARG A 10 17.44 90.03 -1.32
C ARG A 10 16.27 89.07 -1.55
N PHE A 11 16.42 87.80 -1.18
CA PHE A 11 15.31 86.85 -1.11
C PHE A 11 14.61 87.00 0.24
N VAL A 12 13.34 87.41 0.22
CA VAL A 12 12.47 87.38 1.40
C VAL A 12 11.92 85.96 1.50
N LYS A 13 12.33 85.21 2.54
CA LYS A 13 11.71 83.93 2.87
C LYS A 13 10.30 84.20 3.40
N ALA A 14 9.27 83.75 2.68
CA ALA A 14 7.92 83.67 3.21
C ALA A 14 7.94 82.67 4.38
N ALA A 15 7.82 83.18 5.60
CA ALA A 15 7.72 82.37 6.81
C ALA A 15 6.28 81.83 6.90
N TYR A 16 6.06 80.62 6.39
CA TYR A 16 4.90 79.83 6.82
C TYR A 16 5.24 79.18 8.16
N GLN A 17 4.30 79.23 9.11
CA GLN A 17 4.39 78.35 10.29
C GLN A 17 4.39 76.90 9.79
N PRO A 18 5.29 76.03 10.29
CA PRO A 18 5.22 74.62 9.97
C PRO A 18 3.87 74.08 10.45
N LEU A 19 3.13 73.45 9.53
CA LEU A 19 1.92 72.71 9.87
C LEU A 19 2.29 71.66 10.92
N ASP A 20 1.56 71.61 12.02
CA ASP A 20 1.70 70.54 13.00
C ASP A 20 1.25 69.24 12.33
N GLU A 21 2.21 68.45 11.87
CA GLU A 21 2.00 67.15 11.19
C GLU A 21 1.30 66.11 12.08
N ARG A 22 0.92 66.45 13.32
CA ARG A 22 0.21 65.59 14.27
C ARG A 22 -1.29 65.52 14.05
N ILE A 23 -1.84 66.28 13.11
CA ILE A 23 -3.27 66.24 12.78
C ILE A 23 -3.38 65.76 11.34
N TYR A 24 -4.00 64.60 11.14
CA TYR A 24 -4.16 63.85 9.88
C TYR A 24 -3.07 62.81 9.54
N SER A 25 -2.97 61.79 10.39
CA SER A 25 -2.95 60.41 9.89
C SER A 25 -3.43 59.44 10.96
N SER A 26 -4.70 59.54 11.35
CA SER A 26 -5.38 58.32 11.79
C SER A 26 -5.66 57.53 10.51
N LYS A 27 -4.68 56.73 10.06
CA LYS A 27 -5.04 55.55 9.28
C LYS A 27 -6.16 54.87 10.08
N PRO A 28 -7.31 54.54 9.48
CA PRO A 28 -8.25 53.67 10.17
C PRO A 28 -7.43 52.47 10.66
N GLU A 29 -7.52 52.15 11.95
CA GLU A 29 -6.95 50.90 12.44
C GLU A 29 -7.46 49.81 11.50
N PRO A 30 -6.59 48.93 10.97
CA PRO A 30 -7.07 47.81 10.19
C PRO A 30 -8.08 47.09 11.08
N VAL A 31 -9.35 47.14 10.69
CA VAL A 31 -10.37 46.30 11.31
C VAL A 31 -9.78 44.90 11.22
N PRO A 32 -9.52 44.21 12.34
CA PRO A 32 -9.03 42.85 12.25
C PRO A 32 -10.07 42.11 11.41
N GLU A 33 -9.68 41.71 10.20
CA GLU A 33 -10.42 40.74 9.41
C GLU A 33 -10.48 39.53 10.32
N THR A 34 -11.61 39.43 11.03
CA THR A 34 -11.87 38.31 11.91
C THR A 34 -12.23 37.23 10.92
N GLU A 35 -11.23 36.49 10.45
CA GLU A 35 -11.47 35.32 9.63
C GLU A 35 -12.56 34.52 10.35
N PRO A 36 -13.70 34.26 9.68
CA PRO A 36 -14.82 33.60 10.33
C PRO A 36 -14.33 32.26 10.86
N VAL A 37 -14.61 32.02 12.14
CA VAL A 37 -14.24 30.77 12.80
C VAL A 37 -14.81 29.61 11.97
N PRO A 38 -14.00 28.64 11.53
CA PRO A 38 -14.49 27.54 10.71
C PRO A 38 -15.62 26.78 11.41
N GLU A 39 -16.82 26.80 10.81
CA GLU A 39 -17.99 26.09 11.30
C GLU A 39 -18.06 24.65 10.76
N TYR A 40 -17.39 24.39 9.65
CA TYR A 40 -17.38 23.10 8.97
C TYR A 40 -16.06 22.36 9.18
N GLY A 41 -16.09 21.07 8.92
CA GLY A 41 -14.91 20.21 8.90
C GLY A 41 -15.09 19.03 7.97
N TYR A 42 -13.98 18.36 7.70
CA TYR A 42 -13.96 17.10 6.97
C TYR A 42 -13.11 16.10 7.73
N SER A 43 -13.62 14.90 7.93
CA SER A 43 -12.96 13.87 8.73
C SER A 43 -12.81 12.57 7.96
N VAL A 44 -11.65 11.93 8.10
CA VAL A 44 -11.37 10.57 7.64
C VAL A 44 -10.92 9.70 8.81
N ALA A 45 -11.04 8.39 8.67
CA ALA A 45 -10.59 7.45 9.70
C ALA A 45 -9.44 6.54 9.24
N PHE A 46 -8.60 6.14 10.18
CA PHE A 46 -7.59 5.11 10.00
C PHE A 46 -7.83 3.99 11.02
N ALA A 47 -7.93 2.75 10.55
CA ALA A 47 -8.11 1.57 11.38
C ALA A 47 -6.78 1.13 12.02
N CYS A 48 -6.25 2.02 12.85
CA CYS A 48 -5.12 1.78 13.75
C CYS A 48 -5.12 2.82 14.88
N ARG A 49 -4.48 2.49 16.01
CA ARG A 49 -4.36 3.37 17.17
C ARG A 49 -3.59 4.65 16.84
N ALA A 50 -3.90 5.73 17.56
CA ALA A 50 -3.28 7.05 17.33
C ALA A 50 -1.74 7.04 17.43
N GLU A 51 -1.17 6.23 18.32
CA GLU A 51 0.28 6.05 18.43
C GLU A 51 0.88 5.43 17.17
N SER A 52 0.29 4.32 16.71
CA SER A 52 0.66 3.62 15.49
C SER A 52 0.49 4.51 14.25
N TYR A 53 -0.62 5.23 14.15
CA TYR A 53 -0.86 6.19 13.08
C TYR A 53 0.24 7.26 13.05
N ARG A 54 0.52 7.90 14.18
CA ARG A 54 1.49 9.00 14.27
C ARG A 54 2.90 8.56 13.91
N GLN A 55 3.31 7.37 14.34
CA GLN A 55 4.67 6.88 14.17
C GLN A 55 4.90 6.22 12.80
N TYR A 56 3.91 5.48 12.28
CA TYR A 56 4.12 4.61 11.11
C TYR A 56 3.33 5.00 9.87
N VAL A 57 2.19 5.70 10.00
CA VAL A 57 1.32 6.03 8.86
C VAL A 57 1.48 7.50 8.44
N LYS A 58 1.25 8.44 9.37
CA LYS A 58 1.30 9.89 9.16
C LYS A 58 2.59 10.39 8.50
N PRO A 59 3.80 9.88 8.82
CA PRO A 59 5.03 10.39 8.20
C PRO A 59 5.06 10.19 6.68
N TYR A 60 4.36 9.20 6.15
CA TYR A 60 4.37 8.84 4.74
C TYR A 60 3.19 9.42 3.95
N LEU A 61 2.23 10.06 4.61
CA LEU A 61 1.02 10.56 3.96
C LEU A 61 0.96 12.09 3.95
N SER A 62 0.32 12.59 2.90
CA SER A 62 -0.16 13.96 2.76
C SER A 62 -1.64 13.92 2.36
N LEU A 63 -2.49 14.49 3.20
CA LEU A 63 -3.91 14.64 2.92
C LEU A 63 -4.17 16.09 2.48
N GLN A 64 -5.00 16.25 1.46
CA GLN A 64 -5.33 17.56 0.92
C GLN A 64 -6.79 17.61 0.48
N LEU A 65 -7.53 18.61 0.95
CA LEU A 65 -8.72 19.09 0.27
C LEU A 65 -8.28 20.15 -0.74
N ASN A 66 -8.61 19.94 -2.02
CA ASN A 66 -8.23 20.86 -3.08
C ASN A 66 -8.96 22.21 -2.95
N GLN A 67 -8.34 23.25 -3.50
CA GLN A 67 -8.95 24.58 -3.58
C GLN A 67 -10.18 24.59 -4.48
N THR A 68 -11.09 25.50 -4.19
CA THR A 68 -12.27 25.84 -5.00
C THR A 68 -12.16 27.30 -5.44
N ALA A 69 -13.23 27.84 -6.03
CA ALA A 69 -13.33 29.29 -6.27
C ALA A 69 -13.48 30.09 -4.97
N GLU A 70 -14.06 29.49 -3.92
CA GLU A 70 -14.46 30.18 -2.68
C GLU A 70 -13.48 29.98 -1.52
N GLU A 71 -12.61 28.97 -1.59
CA GLU A 71 -11.68 28.63 -0.51
C GLU A 71 -10.38 27.99 -1.03
N GLY A 72 -9.26 28.39 -0.43
CA GLY A 72 -7.95 27.78 -0.69
C GLY A 72 -7.87 26.31 -0.27
N ALA A 73 -6.85 25.61 -0.78
CA ALA A 73 -6.62 24.21 -0.43
C ALA A 73 -6.31 24.05 1.07
N ARG A 74 -6.78 22.95 1.67
CA ARG A 74 -6.53 22.63 3.08
C ARG A 74 -5.68 21.37 3.21
N SER A 75 -4.56 21.49 3.91
CA SER A 75 -3.61 20.39 4.15
C SER A 75 -3.16 20.29 5.62
N GLN A 76 -3.75 21.11 6.50
CA GLN A 76 -3.54 21.05 7.94
C GLN A 76 -4.62 20.16 8.56
N TRP A 77 -4.19 19.02 9.10
CA TRP A 77 -5.10 18.03 9.70
C TRP A 77 -4.75 17.81 11.17
N SER A 78 -5.78 17.79 12.01
CA SER A 78 -5.71 17.42 13.42
C SER A 78 -6.05 15.93 13.58
N GLU A 79 -5.42 15.28 14.55
CA GLU A 79 -5.64 13.86 14.85
C GLU A 79 -6.32 13.72 16.20
N LYS A 80 -7.24 12.76 16.31
CA LYS A 80 -7.95 12.42 17.54
C LYS A 80 -8.07 10.91 17.66
N ALA A 81 -7.69 10.37 18.83
CA ALA A 81 -7.90 8.96 19.12
C ALA A 81 -9.39 8.66 19.25
N GLN A 82 -9.84 7.57 18.64
CA GLN A 82 -11.21 7.07 18.71
C GLN A 82 -11.17 5.55 18.92
N GLY A 83 -11.04 5.13 20.18
CA GLY A 83 -10.91 3.70 20.52
C GLY A 83 -9.66 3.08 19.87
N GLN A 84 -9.87 2.06 19.02
CA GLN A 84 -8.82 1.37 18.28
C GLN A 84 -8.46 2.07 16.96
N HIS A 85 -9.18 3.14 16.61
CA HIS A 85 -9.03 3.90 15.38
C HIS A 85 -8.49 5.32 15.64
N THR A 86 -8.06 5.97 14.57
CA THR A 86 -7.62 7.36 14.57
C THR A 86 -8.48 8.18 13.63
N HIS A 87 -9.11 9.23 14.13
CA HIS A 87 -9.82 10.21 13.32
C HIS A 87 -8.86 11.33 12.95
N VAL A 88 -8.88 11.74 11.68
CA VAL A 88 -8.04 12.80 11.14
C VAL A 88 -8.95 13.81 10.46
N SER A 89 -8.97 15.03 10.98
CA SER A 89 -9.93 16.06 10.59
C SER A 89 -9.27 17.35 10.16
N CYS A 90 -9.90 18.05 9.21
CA CYS A 90 -9.50 19.37 8.77
C CYS A 90 -10.66 20.36 8.98
N GLU A 91 -10.34 21.58 9.36
CA GLU A 91 -11.31 22.67 9.51
C GLU A 91 -11.52 23.38 8.17
N VAL A 92 -12.78 23.69 7.86
CA VAL A 92 -13.20 24.22 6.56
C VAL A 92 -14.15 25.41 6.79
N SER A 93 -13.94 26.50 6.05
CA SER A 93 -14.72 27.73 6.20
C SER A 93 -15.97 27.76 5.31
N LYS A 94 -16.01 26.97 4.23
CA LYS A 94 -17.12 26.95 3.26
C LYS A 94 -17.77 25.57 3.18
N HIS A 95 -19.10 25.54 3.26
CA HIS A 95 -19.90 24.35 3.00
C HIS A 95 -20.16 24.19 1.50
N GLU A 96 -19.18 23.63 0.82
CA GLU A 96 -19.19 23.45 -0.63
C GLU A 96 -18.51 22.15 -1.03
N VAL A 97 -18.79 21.72 -2.25
CA VAL A 97 -18.22 20.50 -2.82
C VAL A 97 -16.72 20.68 -3.09
N LYS A 98 -15.91 19.72 -2.63
CA LYS A 98 -14.45 19.70 -2.77
C LYS A 98 -13.96 18.35 -3.31
N SER A 99 -12.65 18.23 -3.48
CA SER A 99 -11.97 17.00 -3.83
C SER A 99 -10.93 16.64 -2.77
N LEU A 100 -11.01 15.43 -2.22
CA LEU A 100 -10.01 14.88 -1.32
C LEU A 100 -8.91 14.18 -2.14
N ARG A 101 -7.66 14.41 -1.76
CA ARG A 101 -6.48 13.72 -2.29
C ARG A 101 -5.63 13.20 -1.12
N VAL A 102 -5.40 11.90 -1.12
CA VAL A 102 -4.46 11.21 -0.24
C VAL A 102 -3.26 10.81 -1.09
N LYS A 103 -2.10 11.39 -0.76
CA LYS A 103 -0.85 11.22 -1.51
C LYS A 103 0.21 10.65 -0.60
N TRP A 104 1.18 9.96 -1.20
CA TRP A 104 2.42 9.69 -0.50
C TRP A 104 3.22 11.00 -0.35
N ARG A 105 3.79 11.24 0.83
CA ARG A 105 4.63 12.41 1.08
C ARG A 105 5.81 12.37 0.10
N THR A 106 6.18 13.55 -0.40
CA THR A 106 7.20 13.76 -1.46
C THR A 106 6.86 13.21 -2.85
N SER A 107 5.74 12.47 -3.00
CA SER A 107 5.24 12.03 -4.31
C SER A 107 4.18 12.97 -4.88
N PRO A 108 4.20 13.26 -6.20
CA PRO A 108 3.07 13.88 -6.88
C PRO A 108 1.90 12.89 -7.10
N LEU A 109 2.12 11.58 -6.91
CA LEU A 109 1.12 10.55 -7.18
C LEU A 109 0.01 10.56 -6.12
N VAL A 110 -1.22 10.43 -6.60
CA VAL A 110 -2.41 10.30 -5.77
C VAL A 110 -2.63 8.81 -5.52
N SER A 111 -2.47 8.39 -4.27
CA SER A 111 -2.74 7.00 -3.85
C SER A 111 -4.23 6.73 -3.75
N PHE A 112 -5.00 7.74 -3.31
CA PHE A 112 -6.46 7.69 -3.30
C PHE A 112 -7.01 9.09 -3.50
N GLY A 113 -8.05 9.22 -4.33
CA GLY A 113 -8.73 10.47 -4.59
C GLY A 113 -10.22 10.24 -4.70
N VAL A 114 -11.00 11.09 -4.04
CA VAL A 114 -12.44 11.14 -4.21
C VAL A 114 -12.83 12.57 -4.55
N ASP A 115 -13.64 12.69 -5.58
CA ASP A 115 -14.23 13.95 -6.00
C ASP A 115 -15.62 14.09 -5.39
N ALA A 116 -16.10 15.33 -5.37
CA ALA A 116 -17.41 15.67 -4.88
C ALA A 116 -17.66 15.36 -3.38
N VAL A 117 -16.65 15.58 -2.54
CA VAL A 117 -16.80 15.46 -1.09
C VAL A 117 -17.41 16.72 -0.51
N LEU A 118 -18.32 16.57 0.46
CA LEU A 118 -18.98 17.70 1.12
C LEU A 118 -18.52 17.77 2.59
N PRO A 119 -17.88 18.88 3.02
CA PRO A 119 -17.64 19.17 4.43
C PRO A 119 -18.95 19.12 5.22
N HIS A 120 -18.85 18.69 6.47
CA HIS A 120 -19.97 18.59 7.40
C HIS A 120 -19.77 19.54 8.56
N ASP A 121 -20.77 19.69 9.44
CA ASP A 121 -20.60 20.46 10.67
C ASP A 121 -19.39 19.95 11.45
N LYS A 122 -18.57 20.87 11.97
CA LYS A 122 -17.33 20.52 12.71
C LYS A 122 -17.62 19.66 13.97
N SER A 123 -18.82 19.79 14.54
CA SER A 123 -19.27 18.96 15.67
C SER A 123 -19.77 17.58 15.27
N ALA A 124 -20.04 17.34 13.99
CA ALA A 124 -20.57 16.08 13.50
C ALA A 124 -19.47 15.03 13.39
N ALA A 125 -19.72 13.84 13.94
CA ALA A 125 -18.82 12.69 13.86
C ALA A 125 -19.06 11.88 12.58
N VAL A 126 -19.02 12.53 11.42
CA VAL A 126 -19.24 11.90 10.11
C VAL A 126 -17.91 11.42 9.56
N ILE A 127 -17.85 10.15 9.16
CA ILE A 127 -16.71 9.55 8.46
C ILE A 127 -17.26 8.89 7.19
N GLN A 128 -16.80 9.37 6.03
CA GLN A 128 -17.18 8.79 4.74
C GLN A 128 -16.03 7.98 4.14
N GLU A 129 -14.79 8.43 4.37
CA GLU A 129 -13.58 7.74 3.92
C GLU A 129 -12.82 7.21 5.11
N ALA A 130 -12.46 5.93 5.01
CA ALA A 130 -11.66 5.27 6.01
C ALA A 130 -10.61 4.37 5.35
N PHE A 131 -9.47 4.21 6.01
CA PHE A 131 -8.33 3.46 5.50
C PHE A 131 -7.84 2.45 6.54
N VAL A 132 -7.22 1.37 6.09
CA VAL A 132 -6.59 0.38 6.95
C VAL A 132 -5.17 0.08 6.47
N PRO A 133 -4.14 0.31 7.29
CA PRO A 133 -2.79 -0.16 6.98
C PRO A 133 -2.74 -1.69 7.13
N VAL A 134 -2.37 -2.39 6.07
CA VAL A 134 -2.21 -3.86 6.05
C VAL A 134 -0.79 -4.25 5.69
N ARG A 135 -0.34 -5.41 6.16
CA ARG A 135 0.98 -5.95 5.84
C ARG A 135 0.86 -7.18 4.95
N PRO A 136 1.33 -7.13 3.70
CA PRO A 136 1.32 -8.29 2.82
C PRO A 136 2.40 -9.30 3.28
N ALA A 137 2.06 -10.59 3.19
CA ALA A 137 2.94 -11.69 3.57
C ALA A 137 2.78 -12.90 2.63
N ILE A 138 3.84 -13.67 2.50
CA ILE A 138 3.88 -14.92 1.75
C ILE A 138 3.80 -16.08 2.73
N GLN A 139 2.94 -17.04 2.45
CA GLN A 139 2.85 -18.28 3.21
C GLN A 139 3.95 -19.25 2.78
N MET A 140 4.71 -19.74 3.76
CA MET A 140 5.73 -20.78 3.64
C MET A 140 5.38 -21.89 4.64
N GLY A 141 4.81 -23.01 4.15
CA GLY A 141 4.15 -23.97 5.05
C GLY A 141 3.05 -23.28 5.86
N GLU A 142 3.00 -23.44 7.18
CA GLU A 142 1.99 -22.79 8.04
C GLU A 142 2.51 -21.51 8.72
N GLN A 143 3.47 -20.84 8.08
CA GLN A 143 4.03 -19.58 8.54
C GLN A 143 3.87 -18.47 7.51
N LEU A 144 3.61 -17.25 7.99
CA LEU A 144 3.62 -16.04 7.17
C LEU A 144 4.97 -15.34 7.33
N GLY A 145 5.57 -14.99 6.20
CA GLY A 145 6.78 -14.19 6.13
C GLY A 145 6.61 -12.97 5.23
N LEU A 146 7.40 -11.94 5.47
CA LEU A 146 7.38 -10.72 4.68
C LEU A 146 8.24 -10.91 3.41
N PRO A 147 7.73 -10.52 2.23
CA PRO A 147 8.51 -10.60 1.01
C PRO A 147 9.65 -9.58 1.01
N THR A 148 10.85 -10.03 0.61
CA THR A 148 12.06 -9.21 0.46
C THR A 148 12.46 -8.99 -0.99
N LYS A 149 11.78 -9.66 -1.92
CA LYS A 149 11.92 -9.56 -3.38
C LYS A 149 10.53 -9.59 -4.02
N GLY A 150 10.46 -9.19 -5.29
CA GLY A 150 9.21 -9.15 -6.05
C GLY A 150 8.46 -7.82 -5.95
N TYR A 151 7.21 -7.85 -6.39
CA TYR A 151 6.34 -6.70 -6.59
C TYR A 151 4.94 -7.00 -6.07
N LEU A 152 4.30 -5.97 -5.54
CA LEU A 152 2.92 -5.99 -5.09
C LEU A 152 2.15 -4.91 -5.84
N TYR A 153 0.95 -5.26 -6.29
CA TYR A 153 0.07 -4.37 -7.02
C TYR A 153 -1.23 -4.25 -6.26
N HIS A 154 -1.64 -3.01 -6.01
CA HIS A 154 -2.88 -2.70 -5.33
C HIS A 154 -3.88 -2.20 -6.36
N PHE A 155 -4.99 -2.92 -6.50
CA PHE A 155 -6.07 -2.59 -7.42
C PHE A 155 -7.31 -2.12 -6.67
N LEU A 156 -8.04 -1.19 -7.28
CA LEU A 156 -9.36 -0.74 -6.86
C LEU A 156 -10.25 -0.61 -8.10
N ALA A 157 -11.43 -1.23 -8.08
CA ALA A 157 -12.37 -1.22 -9.20
C ALA A 157 -11.70 -1.64 -10.54
N GLY A 158 -10.92 -2.72 -10.49
CA GLY A 158 -10.14 -3.24 -11.62
C GLY A 158 -8.97 -2.37 -12.10
N LYS A 159 -8.67 -1.24 -11.45
CA LYS A 159 -7.58 -0.33 -11.86
C LYS A 159 -6.43 -0.35 -10.87
N LEU A 160 -5.20 -0.37 -11.38
CA LEU A 160 -4.00 -0.23 -10.56
C LEU A 160 -3.98 1.16 -9.90
N ILE A 161 -3.84 1.19 -8.58
CA ILE A 161 -3.70 2.44 -7.80
C ILE A 161 -2.29 2.62 -7.24
N SER A 162 -1.54 1.53 -7.03
CA SER A 162 -0.13 1.60 -6.63
C SER A 162 0.59 0.28 -6.89
N GLU A 163 1.84 0.37 -7.33
CA GLU A 163 2.80 -0.73 -7.32
C GLU A 163 3.84 -0.50 -6.21
N TYR A 164 4.25 -1.58 -5.57
CA TYR A 164 5.27 -1.60 -4.54
C TYR A 164 6.33 -2.64 -4.87
N ARG A 165 7.58 -2.22 -4.97
CA ARG A 165 8.72 -3.14 -5.04
C ARG A 165 9.08 -3.62 -3.63
N CYS A 166 9.07 -4.94 -3.43
CA CYS A 166 9.55 -5.56 -2.19
C CYS A 166 11.08 -5.55 -2.18
N MET A 167 11.65 -5.11 -1.05
CA MET A 167 13.09 -5.01 -0.89
C MET A 167 13.53 -5.17 0.57
N GLY A 168 14.85 -5.29 0.78
CA GLY A 168 15.49 -5.37 2.09
C GLY A 168 15.81 -6.81 2.50
N GLU A 169 16.97 -7.05 3.11
CA GLU A 169 17.41 -8.41 3.45
C GLU A 169 17.08 -8.80 4.90
N THR A 170 17.24 -7.85 5.82
CA THR A 170 17.02 -8.04 7.27
C THR A 170 15.86 -7.24 7.81
N TYR A 171 15.37 -6.27 7.03
CA TYR A 171 14.18 -5.50 7.34
C TYR A 171 13.39 -5.29 6.04
N PRO A 172 12.39 -6.14 5.77
CA PRO A 172 11.55 -6.07 4.58
C PRO A 172 10.82 -4.72 4.49
N ARG A 173 10.77 -4.15 3.29
CA ARG A 173 10.22 -2.82 2.99
C ARG A 173 9.49 -2.82 1.65
N PHE A 174 8.50 -1.94 1.51
CA PHE A 174 7.71 -1.76 0.28
C PHE A 174 7.99 -0.40 -0.34
N GLN A 175 8.76 -0.36 -1.42
CA GLN A 175 9.08 0.87 -2.12
C GLN A 175 7.98 1.17 -3.13
N VAL A 176 7.21 2.24 -2.91
CA VAL A 176 6.23 2.72 -3.91
C VAL A 176 6.97 3.15 -5.17
N THR A 177 6.47 2.72 -6.32
CA THR A 177 7.02 3.05 -7.64
C THR A 177 6.18 4.11 -8.36
N GLN A 178 6.63 4.57 -9.52
CA GLN A 178 5.93 5.58 -10.33
C GLN A 178 4.85 5.00 -11.26
N SER A 179 4.67 3.68 -11.23
CA SER A 179 3.72 2.94 -12.06
C SER A 179 2.28 3.41 -11.89
N ARG A 180 1.53 3.34 -12.99
CA ARG A 180 0.14 3.78 -13.12
C ARG A 180 -0.66 2.72 -13.85
N ALA A 181 -1.99 2.85 -13.83
CA ALA A 181 -2.87 1.92 -14.52
C ALA A 181 -2.57 1.79 -16.02
N GLU A 182 -2.04 2.85 -16.65
CA GLU A 182 -1.79 2.88 -18.08
C GLU A 182 -0.35 2.47 -18.47
N ALA A 183 0.60 2.52 -17.53
CA ALA A 183 2.02 2.28 -17.81
C ALA A 183 2.84 2.00 -16.55
N MET A 184 3.79 1.09 -16.66
CA MET A 184 4.67 0.63 -15.60
C MET A 184 5.97 1.44 -15.56
N TYR A 185 6.27 2.03 -14.40
CA TYR A 185 7.46 2.83 -14.14
C TYR A 185 8.09 2.39 -12.80
N PRO A 186 9.04 1.43 -12.82
CA PRO A 186 9.54 0.78 -11.61
C PRO A 186 10.41 1.69 -10.73
N GLU A 187 10.68 2.93 -11.15
CA GLU A 187 11.42 3.93 -10.41
C GLU A 187 10.69 4.30 -9.10
N PRO A 188 11.43 4.53 -8.01
CA PRO A 188 10.84 5.00 -6.75
C PRO A 188 10.01 6.28 -6.92
N ALA A 189 8.81 6.29 -6.34
CA ALA A 189 7.95 7.47 -6.26
C ALA A 189 8.08 8.25 -4.94
N ILE A 190 8.75 7.66 -3.94
CA ILE A 190 9.04 8.26 -2.62
C ILE A 190 10.44 7.93 -2.16
N ASP A 191 11.01 8.80 -1.31
CA ASP A 191 12.39 8.68 -0.84
C ASP A 191 12.62 7.54 0.17
N ARG A 192 11.55 7.11 0.85
CA ARG A 192 11.63 6.12 1.92
C ARG A 192 10.56 5.06 1.75
N PRO A 193 10.91 3.77 1.81
CA PRO A 193 9.93 2.71 1.62
C PRO A 193 9.06 2.50 2.87
N LEU A 194 7.91 1.87 2.65
CA LEU A 194 6.86 1.64 3.63
C LEU A 194 7.04 0.29 4.35
N GLU A 195 6.27 0.11 5.42
CA GLU A 195 6.13 -1.17 6.15
C GLU A 195 4.72 -1.77 6.04
N PHE A 196 3.85 -1.13 5.26
CA PHE A 196 2.45 -1.46 5.07
C PHE A 196 1.99 -1.01 3.68
N ILE A 197 0.85 -1.54 3.24
CA ILE A 197 0.04 -1.03 2.14
C ILE A 197 -1.19 -0.36 2.75
N LEU A 198 -1.58 0.81 2.23
CA LEU A 198 -2.76 1.53 2.70
C LEU A 198 -4.01 1.09 1.91
N ALA A 199 -4.77 0.14 2.45
CA ALA A 199 -6.04 -0.26 1.86
C ALA A 199 -7.16 0.72 2.22
N ILE A 200 -8.16 0.79 1.36
CA ILE A 200 -9.34 1.64 1.52
C ILE A 200 -10.45 0.81 2.17
N TRP A 201 -10.90 1.21 3.35
CA TRP A 201 -11.98 0.54 4.08
C TRP A 201 -13.34 1.07 3.65
N GLN A 202 -13.52 2.39 3.66
CA GLN A 202 -14.78 3.05 3.29
C GLN A 202 -14.56 4.14 2.27
N GLN A 203 -15.52 4.30 1.37
CA GLN A 203 -15.65 5.41 0.44
C GLN A 203 -17.11 5.84 0.39
N ASN A 204 -17.40 7.14 0.51
CA ASN A 204 -18.77 7.65 0.58
C ASN A 204 -19.63 6.95 1.66
N GLY A 205 -19.01 6.54 2.77
CA GLY A 205 -19.67 5.82 3.88
C GLY A 205 -19.99 4.35 3.61
N GLN A 206 -19.63 3.82 2.43
CA GLN A 206 -19.84 2.42 2.06
C GLN A 206 -18.54 1.64 2.14
N THR A 207 -18.63 0.39 2.61
CA THR A 207 -17.47 -0.52 2.64
C THR A 207 -17.05 -0.89 1.21
N VAL A 208 -15.78 -0.68 0.90
CA VAL A 208 -15.19 -1.04 -0.40
C VAL A 208 -15.11 -2.56 -0.54
N GLN A 209 -15.53 -3.08 -1.70
CA GLN A 209 -15.55 -4.53 -1.98
C GLN A 209 -14.64 -4.96 -3.13
N ASP A 210 -14.39 -4.09 -4.11
CA ASP A 210 -13.63 -4.40 -5.32
C ASP A 210 -12.19 -3.88 -5.20
N GLN A 211 -11.43 -4.52 -4.31
CA GLN A 211 -10.07 -4.12 -3.97
C GLN A 211 -9.20 -5.36 -3.81
N TYR A 212 -8.04 -5.38 -4.46
CA TYR A 212 -7.20 -6.57 -4.55
C TYR A 212 -5.74 -6.24 -4.29
N LEU A 213 -5.01 -7.19 -3.71
CA LEU A 213 -3.55 -7.23 -3.76
C LEU A 213 -3.12 -8.38 -4.66
N LEU A 214 -2.19 -8.11 -5.57
CA LEU A 214 -1.57 -9.11 -6.42
C LEU A 214 -0.06 -9.12 -6.14
N TYR A 215 0.51 -10.31 -5.93
CA TYR A 215 1.95 -10.49 -5.81
C TYR A 215 2.53 -11.09 -7.11
N SER A 216 3.67 -10.55 -7.54
CA SER A 216 4.46 -11.09 -8.63
C SER A 216 5.92 -11.13 -8.22
N GLN A 217 6.65 -12.16 -8.64
CA GLN A 217 8.09 -12.24 -8.38
C GLN A 217 8.87 -11.26 -9.26
N GLU A 218 8.34 -10.94 -10.43
CA GLU A 218 8.93 -10.00 -11.40
C GLU A 218 8.01 -8.80 -11.64
N ALA A 219 8.57 -7.73 -12.17
CA ALA A 219 7.78 -6.57 -12.56
C ALA A 219 6.84 -6.95 -13.72
N LEU A 220 5.59 -6.51 -13.66
CA LEU A 220 4.67 -6.64 -14.78
C LEU A 220 5.10 -5.67 -15.88
N THR A 221 4.93 -6.09 -17.13
CA THR A 221 5.10 -5.22 -18.30
C THR A 221 3.83 -4.42 -18.54
N ASP A 222 3.92 -3.40 -19.40
CA ASP A 222 2.75 -2.64 -19.86
C ASP A 222 1.68 -3.55 -20.48
N ASP A 223 2.07 -4.53 -21.30
CA ASP A 223 1.13 -5.50 -21.87
C ASP A 223 0.48 -6.39 -20.79
N ALA A 224 1.26 -6.79 -19.78
CA ALA A 224 0.75 -7.63 -18.71
C ALA A 224 -0.26 -6.86 -17.86
N ILE A 225 0.03 -5.63 -17.44
CA ILE A 225 -0.90 -4.84 -16.62
C ILE A 225 -2.18 -4.49 -17.39
N ASN A 226 -2.08 -4.23 -18.70
CA ASN A 226 -3.24 -3.96 -19.56
C ASN A 226 -4.17 -5.17 -19.76
N SER A 227 -3.69 -6.38 -19.51
CA SER A 227 -4.50 -7.61 -19.57
C SER A 227 -5.06 -8.04 -18.21
N VAL A 228 -4.75 -7.33 -17.12
CA VAL A 228 -5.33 -7.62 -15.80
C VAL A 228 -6.77 -7.12 -15.75
N ASP A 229 -7.71 -8.06 -15.68
CA ASP A 229 -9.13 -7.81 -15.46
C ASP A 229 -9.61 -8.39 -14.11
N THR A 230 -10.90 -8.22 -13.80
CA THR A 230 -11.47 -8.72 -12.55
C THR A 230 -11.43 -10.24 -12.45
N ALA A 231 -11.61 -10.97 -13.54
CA ALA A 231 -11.56 -12.44 -13.54
C ALA A 231 -10.16 -12.94 -13.21
N PHE A 232 -9.14 -12.29 -13.78
CA PHE A 232 -7.74 -12.54 -13.46
C PHE A 232 -7.43 -12.23 -11.98
N LEU A 233 -7.91 -11.10 -11.47
CA LEU A 233 -7.72 -10.72 -10.07
C LEU A 233 -8.44 -11.66 -9.09
N ASP A 234 -9.61 -12.17 -9.44
CA ASP A 234 -10.33 -13.18 -8.65
C ASP A 234 -9.57 -14.52 -8.60
N GLN A 235 -8.86 -14.87 -9.67
CA GLN A 235 -8.11 -16.12 -9.76
C GLN A 235 -6.71 -16.04 -9.15
N HIS A 236 -6.01 -14.92 -9.32
CA HIS A 236 -4.58 -14.79 -9.03
C HIS A 236 -4.27 -13.75 -7.95
N GLY A 237 -5.19 -12.83 -7.69
CA GLY A 237 -5.07 -11.84 -6.63
C GLY A 237 -5.74 -12.27 -5.34
N VAL A 238 -5.61 -11.42 -4.32
CA VAL A 238 -6.28 -11.57 -3.04
C VAL A 238 -7.25 -10.41 -2.88
N LYS A 239 -8.54 -10.72 -3.03
CA LYS A 239 -9.63 -9.77 -2.82
C LYS A 239 -9.73 -9.41 -1.34
N LEU A 240 -9.48 -8.15 -1.00
CA LEU A 240 -9.47 -7.68 0.38
C LEU A 240 -10.88 -7.62 0.98
N ASP A 241 -11.14 -8.46 1.98
CA ASP A 241 -12.38 -8.48 2.73
C ASP A 241 -12.29 -7.60 3.98
N MET A 242 -12.87 -6.41 3.91
CA MET A 242 -12.88 -5.47 5.02
C MET A 242 -13.65 -5.98 6.25
N GLN A 243 -14.63 -6.87 6.09
CA GLN A 243 -15.36 -7.44 7.23
C GLN A 243 -14.48 -8.37 8.06
N GLN A 244 -13.49 -9.00 7.43
CA GLN A 244 -12.50 -9.84 8.11
C GLN A 244 -11.27 -9.04 8.56
N ILE A 245 -10.84 -8.03 7.80
CA ILE A 245 -9.63 -7.25 8.10
C ILE A 245 -9.85 -6.28 9.26
N ILE A 246 -10.95 -5.55 9.32
CA ILE A 246 -11.16 -4.48 10.32
C ILE A 246 -11.20 -5.03 11.75
N PRO A 247 -11.86 -6.15 12.06
CA PRO A 247 -11.81 -6.75 13.40
C PRO A 247 -10.39 -7.11 13.87
N LEU A 248 -9.44 -7.34 12.95
CA LEU A 248 -8.03 -7.60 13.27
C LEU A 248 -7.26 -6.33 13.67
N THR A 249 -7.86 -5.15 13.53
CA THR A 249 -7.29 -3.88 14.03
C THR A 249 -7.78 -3.55 15.43
N GLU A 250 -8.90 -4.15 15.85
CA GLU A 250 -9.59 -3.84 17.10
C GLU A 250 -9.32 -4.90 18.18
N ASN A 251 -9.34 -6.17 17.78
CA ASN A 251 -9.20 -7.32 18.67
C ASN A 251 -7.75 -7.79 18.76
N GLY A 252 -7.38 -8.41 19.87
CA GLY A 252 -6.08 -9.10 19.98
C GLY A 252 -6.03 -10.36 19.11
N GLY A 253 -4.85 -10.99 19.03
CA GLY A 253 -4.70 -12.25 18.30
C GLY A 253 -5.69 -13.34 18.76
N GLN A 254 -6.41 -13.94 17.80
CA GLN A 254 -7.43 -14.96 18.02
C GLN A 254 -7.02 -16.34 17.49
N ARG A 255 -5.88 -16.47 16.80
CA ARG A 255 -5.44 -17.76 16.26
C ARG A 255 -5.23 -18.75 17.40
N LYS A 256 -5.88 -19.91 17.32
CA LYS A 256 -5.83 -20.94 18.36
C LYS A 256 -4.37 -21.37 18.59
N LYS A 257 -3.92 -21.24 19.83
CA LYS A 257 -2.54 -21.53 20.24
C LYS A 257 -2.46 -22.03 21.68
N HIS A 258 -1.41 -22.78 21.96
CA HIS A 258 -1.01 -23.25 23.28
C HIS A 258 0.21 -22.48 23.75
N THR A 259 0.20 -22.01 25.00
CA THR A 259 1.38 -21.42 25.64
C THR A 259 2.08 -22.49 26.45
N VAL A 260 3.34 -22.78 26.11
CA VAL A 260 4.13 -23.82 26.75
C VAL A 260 4.36 -23.51 28.22
N VAL A 261 4.11 -24.49 29.09
CA VAL A 261 4.40 -24.42 30.53
C VAL A 261 5.54 -25.38 30.93
N GLU A 262 5.93 -25.36 32.21
CA GLU A 262 7.05 -26.13 32.72
C GLU A 262 6.86 -27.65 32.49
N GLY A 263 7.87 -28.29 31.92
CA GLY A 263 7.91 -29.74 31.71
C GLY A 263 7.16 -30.25 30.46
N GLU A 264 6.47 -29.38 29.72
CA GLU A 264 5.77 -29.79 28.50
C GLU A 264 6.74 -30.11 27.34
N THR A 265 6.31 -31.05 26.50
CA THR A 265 6.99 -31.39 25.24
C THR A 265 6.00 -31.22 24.09
N LEU A 266 6.51 -31.04 22.86
CA LEU A 266 5.65 -30.96 21.67
C LEU A 266 4.76 -32.21 21.50
N SER A 267 5.27 -33.38 21.84
CA SER A 267 4.49 -34.62 21.80
C SER A 267 3.36 -34.62 22.83
N GLY A 268 3.65 -34.21 24.07
CA GLY A 268 2.64 -34.10 25.13
C GLY A 268 1.56 -33.05 24.81
N ILE A 269 1.96 -31.91 24.23
CA ILE A 269 1.03 -30.87 23.78
C ILE A 269 0.14 -31.41 22.64
N ALA A 270 0.71 -32.15 21.69
CA ALA A 270 -0.05 -32.75 20.60
C ALA A 270 -1.11 -33.74 21.14
N GLU A 271 -0.71 -34.61 22.08
CA GLU A 271 -1.63 -35.55 22.74
C GLU A 271 -2.76 -34.83 23.50
N GLN A 272 -2.43 -33.77 24.26
CA GLN A 272 -3.42 -32.97 24.98
C GLN A 272 -4.48 -32.36 24.06
N HIS A 273 -4.08 -31.92 22.88
CA HIS A 273 -4.99 -31.32 21.88
C HIS A 273 -5.50 -32.34 20.84
N GLN A 274 -5.36 -33.64 21.11
CA GLN A 274 -5.89 -34.74 20.29
C GLN A 274 -5.41 -34.70 18.84
N MET A 275 -4.15 -34.32 18.62
CA MET A 275 -3.51 -34.30 17.31
C MET A 275 -2.20 -35.08 17.32
N THR A 276 -1.71 -35.46 16.13
CA THR A 276 -0.40 -36.11 16.04
C THR A 276 0.72 -35.10 16.20
N LEU A 277 1.90 -35.54 16.66
CA LEU A 277 3.09 -34.70 16.69
C LEU A 277 3.40 -34.12 15.30
N GLU A 278 3.21 -34.90 14.24
CA GLU A 278 3.49 -34.45 12.87
C GLU A 278 2.52 -33.34 12.45
N SER A 279 1.24 -33.45 12.78
CA SER A 279 0.24 -32.39 12.56
C SER A 279 0.56 -31.12 13.33
N LEU A 280 1.02 -31.23 14.59
CA LEU A 280 1.45 -30.06 15.36
C LEU A 280 2.68 -29.40 14.73
N LEU A 281 3.63 -30.19 14.23
CA LEU A 281 4.85 -29.71 13.58
C LEU A 281 4.61 -29.15 12.17
N SER A 282 3.57 -29.59 11.45
CA SER A 282 3.17 -28.95 10.19
C SER A 282 2.63 -27.55 10.43
N LEU A 283 1.84 -27.36 11.49
CA LEU A 283 1.34 -26.05 11.94
C LEU A 283 2.43 -25.14 12.52
N ASN A 284 3.52 -25.72 13.00
CA ASN A 284 4.64 -25.00 13.58
C ASN A 284 6.00 -25.44 13.01
N PRO A 285 6.27 -25.15 11.71
CA PRO A 285 7.47 -25.62 11.02
C PRO A 285 8.78 -25.25 11.73
N PHE A 286 8.82 -24.08 12.40
CA PHE A 286 9.96 -23.63 13.20
C PHE A 286 10.47 -24.69 14.20
N TRP A 287 9.59 -25.52 14.76
CA TRP A 287 9.93 -26.47 15.81
C TRP A 287 10.42 -27.85 15.30
N ARG A 288 10.34 -28.13 13.99
CA ARG A 288 10.67 -29.46 13.42
C ARG A 288 12.06 -29.97 13.84
N ASP A 289 13.06 -29.10 13.75
CA ASP A 289 14.46 -29.43 14.07
C ASP A 289 14.96 -28.80 15.38
N LYS A 290 14.06 -28.17 16.15
CA LYS A 290 14.38 -27.37 17.34
C LYS A 290 13.61 -27.81 18.59
N LYS A 291 13.19 -29.08 18.64
CA LYS A 291 12.35 -29.63 19.72
C LYS A 291 12.95 -29.44 21.12
N THR A 292 14.28 -29.47 21.23
CA THR A 292 15.02 -29.27 22.49
C THR A 292 15.15 -27.82 22.92
N GLN A 293 14.74 -26.86 22.07
CA GLN A 293 14.76 -25.42 22.34
C GLN A 293 13.39 -24.87 22.76
N LEU A 294 12.40 -25.76 22.95
CA LEU A 294 11.09 -25.37 23.43
C LEU A 294 11.23 -24.79 24.85
N SER A 295 10.79 -23.55 25.04
CA SER A 295 10.93 -22.81 26.30
C SER A 295 9.57 -22.38 26.84
N ILE A 296 9.48 -22.23 28.16
CA ILE A 296 8.27 -21.74 28.83
C ILE A 296 7.85 -20.39 28.22
N GLY A 297 6.56 -20.23 27.94
CA GLY A 297 6.00 -19.05 27.29
C GLY A 297 6.03 -19.09 25.76
N SER A 298 6.70 -20.08 25.15
CA SER A 298 6.65 -20.30 23.70
C SER A 298 5.21 -20.51 23.24
N GLN A 299 4.87 -19.93 22.09
CA GLN A 299 3.57 -20.12 21.47
C GLN A 299 3.64 -21.25 20.45
N VAL A 300 2.68 -22.17 20.52
CA VAL A 300 2.50 -23.28 19.58
C VAL A 300 1.11 -23.19 19.00
N TYR A 301 0.99 -22.92 17.70
CA TYR A 301 -0.28 -22.79 17.02
C TYR A 301 -0.95 -24.15 16.81
N LEU A 302 -2.28 -24.17 16.94
CA LEU A 302 -3.11 -25.39 16.91
C LEU A 302 -4.08 -25.42 15.72
N GLU A 303 -3.97 -24.43 14.83
CA GLU A 303 -4.76 -24.31 13.61
C GLU A 303 -3.92 -23.67 12.49
N PRO A 304 -4.27 -23.90 11.21
CA PRO A 304 -3.53 -23.35 10.08
C PRO A 304 -3.58 -21.83 10.03
N VAL A 305 -2.69 -21.24 9.25
CA VAL A 305 -2.72 -19.79 9.02
C VAL A 305 -3.77 -19.41 8.00
N GLY A 306 -4.53 -18.35 8.28
CA GLY A 306 -5.58 -17.85 7.38
C GLY A 306 -5.06 -16.85 6.35
N ILE A 307 -5.94 -16.46 5.43
CA ILE A 307 -5.66 -15.36 4.49
C ILE A 307 -5.46 -14.04 5.24
N TYR A 308 -6.27 -13.79 6.26
CA TYR A 308 -6.18 -12.62 7.14
C TYR A 308 -5.78 -13.07 8.54
N THR A 309 -4.71 -12.49 9.07
CA THR A 309 -4.17 -12.86 10.39
C THR A 309 -3.86 -11.61 11.20
N HIS A 310 -4.18 -11.62 12.49
CA HIS A 310 -3.81 -10.53 13.39
C HIS A 310 -2.28 -10.40 13.47
N GLY A 311 -1.75 -9.19 13.59
CA GLY A 311 -0.32 -8.93 13.59
C GLY A 311 0.49 -9.72 14.63
N GLN A 312 -0.11 -10.06 15.77
CA GLN A 312 0.49 -10.89 16.83
C GLN A 312 0.52 -12.39 16.51
N ASP A 313 -0.47 -12.90 15.78
CA ASP A 313 -0.59 -14.33 15.46
C ASP A 313 0.20 -14.72 14.21
N ALA A 314 0.70 -13.71 13.49
CA ALA A 314 1.67 -13.90 12.43
C ALA A 314 3.11 -13.95 12.95
N ARG A 315 3.36 -13.73 14.25
CA ARG A 315 4.71 -13.67 14.81
C ARG A 315 5.21 -15.04 15.28
N TYR A 316 6.49 -15.30 15.03
CA TYR A 316 7.18 -16.54 15.35
C TYR A 316 8.47 -16.27 16.16
N PRO A 317 8.97 -17.25 16.92
CA PRO A 317 10.21 -17.11 17.70
C PRO A 317 11.46 -17.11 16.80
N ALA A 318 11.79 -16.01 16.12
CA ALA A 318 13.04 -15.97 15.31
C ALA A 318 13.59 -14.57 15.08
N SER A 319 14.73 -14.20 15.68
CA SER A 319 15.49 -13.03 15.22
C SER A 319 16.16 -13.32 13.89
N ALA A 320 15.72 -12.67 12.81
CA ALA A 320 16.31 -12.71 11.48
C ALA A 320 16.53 -14.11 10.86
N MET A 321 15.45 -14.88 10.68
CA MET A 321 15.47 -16.12 9.90
C MET A 321 14.75 -15.91 8.56
N MET A 322 15.39 -16.29 7.46
CA MET A 322 14.71 -16.45 6.17
C MET A 322 13.86 -17.73 6.24
N LEU A 323 12.58 -17.64 5.89
CA LEU A 323 11.70 -18.81 5.76
C LEU A 323 11.93 -19.54 4.43
N GLY A 324 12.36 -18.80 3.41
CA GLY A 324 12.72 -19.26 2.07
C GLY A 324 13.40 -18.13 1.30
N ASP A 325 13.84 -18.38 0.07
CA ASP A 325 14.41 -17.29 -0.75
C ASP A 325 13.35 -16.19 -0.95
N GLY A 326 13.74 -14.94 -0.69
CA GLY A 326 12.84 -13.81 -0.81
C GLY A 326 11.78 -13.68 0.29
N VAL A 327 11.80 -14.49 1.35
CA VAL A 327 10.76 -14.46 2.41
C VAL A 327 11.39 -14.45 3.81
N PHE A 328 11.15 -13.36 4.56
CA PHE A 328 11.71 -13.14 5.89
C PHE A 328 10.68 -13.39 7.00
N ALA A 329 11.08 -14.07 8.07
CA ALA A 329 10.17 -14.42 9.15
C ALA A 329 9.62 -13.19 9.90
N ILE A 330 8.35 -13.27 10.29
CA ILE A 330 7.76 -12.28 11.19
C ILE A 330 8.14 -12.64 12.64
N SER A 331 9.10 -11.92 13.24
CA SER A 331 9.64 -12.22 14.59
C SER A 331 8.90 -11.63 15.80
N ASN A 332 8.96 -12.33 16.95
CA ASN A 332 8.54 -11.79 18.25
C ASN A 332 9.47 -10.72 18.86
N GLN A 333 10.71 -10.59 18.37
CA GLN A 333 11.73 -9.74 19.00
C GLN A 333 11.83 -8.33 18.40
N SER A 334 11.04 -8.02 17.38
CA SER A 334 11.01 -6.70 16.76
C SER A 334 10.41 -5.68 17.75
N GLN A 335 11.26 -4.99 18.51
CA GLN A 335 10.85 -3.82 19.29
C GLN A 335 10.19 -2.79 18.34
N GLY A 336 9.03 -2.26 18.71
CA GLY A 336 8.31 -1.29 17.88
C GLY A 336 7.53 -1.90 16.71
N TRP A 337 7.26 -3.21 16.69
CA TRP A 337 6.39 -3.78 15.66
C TRP A 337 4.92 -3.44 15.92
N VAL A 338 4.31 -2.71 14.98
CA VAL A 338 2.85 -2.50 14.94
C VAL A 338 2.12 -3.72 14.41
N ASP A 339 1.09 -4.13 15.17
CA ASP A 339 0.16 -5.20 14.87
C ASP A 339 -0.84 -4.86 13.75
N PHE A 340 -0.37 -4.32 12.64
CA PHE A 340 -1.21 -4.21 11.45
C PHE A 340 -1.68 -5.61 11.00
N PRO A 341 -2.94 -5.74 10.52
CA PRO A 341 -3.42 -6.97 9.92
C PRO A 341 -2.48 -7.47 8.85
N VAL A 342 -2.20 -8.77 8.88
CA VAL A 342 -1.34 -9.44 7.90
C VAL A 342 -2.23 -10.14 6.87
N VAL A 343 -1.95 -9.88 5.60
CA VAL A 343 -2.69 -10.44 4.45
C VAL A 343 -1.77 -11.40 3.72
N LYS A 344 -2.16 -12.67 3.63
CA LYS A 344 -1.51 -13.64 2.75
C LYS A 344 -1.76 -13.22 1.31
N VAL A 345 -0.70 -12.89 0.57
CA VAL A 345 -0.77 -12.45 -0.84
C VAL A 345 -0.22 -13.48 -1.83
N ALA A 346 0.52 -14.47 -1.33
CA ALA A 346 1.03 -15.58 -2.11
C ALA A 346 1.35 -16.76 -1.20
N GLU A 347 1.56 -17.91 -1.82
CA GLU A 347 1.99 -19.16 -1.17
C GLU A 347 3.17 -19.73 -1.95
N ALA A 348 4.11 -20.32 -1.23
CA ALA A 348 5.28 -20.96 -1.81
C ALA A 348 5.42 -22.38 -1.26
N ASP A 349 5.23 -23.35 -2.15
CA ASP A 349 5.37 -24.77 -1.87
C ASP A 349 6.80 -25.20 -2.20
N GLY A 350 7.51 -25.78 -1.22
CA GLY A 350 8.83 -26.38 -1.44
C GLY A 350 9.91 -25.42 -1.97
N GLY A 351 9.74 -24.10 -1.80
CA GLY A 351 10.65 -23.09 -2.33
C GLY A 351 10.35 -22.65 -3.78
N GLN A 352 9.23 -23.10 -4.36
CA GLN A 352 8.71 -22.61 -5.64
C GLN A 352 7.44 -21.78 -5.39
N PHE A 353 7.40 -20.57 -5.96
CA PHE A 353 6.29 -19.64 -5.79
C PHE A 353 5.09 -20.07 -6.64
N THR A 354 3.89 -19.92 -6.09
CA THR A 354 2.69 -19.68 -6.92
C THR A 354 2.62 -18.16 -7.15
N ALA A 355 3.45 -17.65 -8.05
CA ALA A 355 3.44 -16.23 -8.45
C ALA A 355 3.32 -16.15 -9.97
N LEU A 356 2.72 -15.08 -10.47
CA LEU A 356 2.72 -14.79 -11.90
C LEU A 356 4.15 -14.51 -12.34
N SER A 357 4.71 -15.36 -13.18
CA SER A 357 5.82 -14.96 -14.05
C SER A 357 5.19 -14.61 -15.40
N PRO A 358 5.45 -13.42 -15.95
CA PRO A 358 4.95 -13.07 -17.28
C PRO A 358 5.56 -14.02 -18.32
N VAL A 359 4.79 -15.02 -18.75
CA VAL A 359 5.16 -15.86 -19.89
C VAL A 359 4.96 -15.04 -21.15
N ARG A 360 6.05 -14.74 -21.84
CA ARG A 360 5.98 -14.17 -23.19
C ARG A 360 5.64 -15.30 -24.16
N TYR A 361 4.59 -15.09 -24.95
CA TYR A 361 4.23 -15.99 -26.05
C TYR A 361 4.76 -15.39 -27.34
N ALA A 362 5.45 -16.18 -28.16
CA ALA A 362 5.75 -15.83 -29.54
C ALA A 362 4.88 -16.71 -30.44
N ILE A 363 4.14 -16.08 -31.36
CA ILE A 363 3.43 -16.77 -32.44
C ILE A 363 4.42 -16.89 -33.60
N ASP A 364 4.70 -18.10 -34.06
CA ASP A 364 5.56 -18.34 -35.22
C ASP A 364 4.82 -19.18 -36.27
N ALA A 365 5.03 -18.85 -37.54
CA ALA A 365 4.50 -19.60 -38.66
C ALA A 365 5.46 -20.73 -39.05
N ARG A 366 4.93 -21.85 -39.55
CA ARG A 366 5.73 -22.99 -40.02
C ARG A 366 6.13 -22.80 -41.48
N ASN A 367 7.37 -23.17 -41.81
CA ASN A 367 7.73 -23.50 -43.19
C ASN A 367 7.20 -24.89 -43.58
N GLU A 368 7.29 -25.23 -44.87
CA GLU A 368 6.85 -26.53 -45.43
C GLU A 368 7.52 -27.75 -44.79
N LYS A 369 8.64 -27.56 -44.08
CA LYS A 369 9.38 -28.60 -43.36
C LYS A 369 9.04 -28.67 -41.87
N GLY A 370 8.05 -27.90 -41.43
CA GLY A 370 7.58 -27.87 -40.04
C GLY A 370 8.48 -27.09 -39.07
N GLN A 371 9.42 -26.27 -39.58
CA GLN A 371 10.30 -25.42 -38.76
C GLN A 371 9.70 -24.03 -38.61
N GLY A 372 9.90 -23.39 -37.46
CA GLY A 372 9.49 -22.00 -37.22
C GLY A 372 10.27 -21.02 -38.09
N LEU A 373 9.59 -19.99 -38.62
CA LEU A 373 10.15 -18.99 -39.52
C LEU A 373 10.96 -17.90 -38.79
N HIS A 374 10.73 -17.67 -37.49
CA HIS A 374 11.35 -16.59 -36.72
C HIS A 374 11.92 -17.09 -35.37
N PRO A 375 13.03 -17.83 -35.38
CA PRO A 375 13.67 -18.29 -34.15
C PRO A 375 14.30 -17.12 -33.37
N VAL A 376 13.90 -16.97 -32.11
CA VAL A 376 14.49 -15.98 -31.18
C VAL A 376 15.86 -16.50 -30.71
N GLN A 377 16.87 -15.63 -30.66
CA GLN A 377 18.26 -15.97 -30.27
C GLN A 377 18.58 -15.71 -28.79
N ASP A 378 17.59 -15.27 -28.02
CA ASP A 378 17.70 -14.95 -26.60
C ASP A 378 17.70 -16.23 -25.74
N THR A 379 18.54 -16.30 -24.70
CA THR A 379 18.78 -17.51 -23.90
C THR A 379 18.50 -17.33 -22.40
N GLU A 380 17.85 -16.24 -21.99
CA GLU A 380 17.45 -16.04 -20.60
C GLU A 380 16.15 -16.79 -20.26
N VAL A 381 16.08 -17.41 -19.06
CA VAL A 381 15.01 -18.34 -18.63
C VAL A 381 14.00 -17.65 -17.71
N PHE A 382 12.69 -17.84 -17.97
CA PHE A 382 11.57 -17.30 -17.17
C PHE A 382 10.63 -18.41 -16.64
N SER A 383 9.89 -18.17 -15.55
CA SER A 383 9.18 -19.19 -14.78
C SER A 383 7.64 -19.08 -14.79
N GLY A 384 6.98 -19.22 -15.95
CA GLY A 384 5.66 -19.91 -16.13
C GLY A 384 4.32 -19.26 -15.69
N GLY A 385 3.24 -19.58 -16.44
CA GLY A 385 1.81 -19.21 -16.29
C GLY A 385 0.91 -20.05 -17.24
N ILE A 386 -0.41 -20.14 -17.00
CA ILE A 386 -1.37 -21.10 -17.65
C ILE A 386 -2.26 -20.43 -18.72
N PHE A 387 -2.56 -21.14 -19.82
CA PHE A 387 -3.50 -20.72 -20.89
C PHE A 387 -4.63 -21.77 -21.09
N GLN A 388 -5.89 -21.34 -21.23
CA GLN A 388 -7.01 -22.17 -21.70
C GLN A 388 -7.80 -21.41 -22.79
N SER A 389 -8.06 -22.06 -23.94
CA SER A 389 -8.94 -21.55 -25.00
C SER A 389 -10.04 -22.57 -25.31
N ALA A 390 -11.29 -22.10 -25.43
CA ALA A 390 -12.46 -22.94 -25.67
C ALA A 390 -12.84 -23.09 -27.15
N GLU A 391 -12.22 -22.34 -28.07
CA GLU A 391 -12.72 -22.20 -29.45
C GLU A 391 -11.80 -22.78 -30.54
N THR A 392 -10.50 -23.00 -30.27
CA THR A 392 -9.55 -23.44 -31.30
C THR A 392 -8.47 -24.37 -30.73
N PRO A 393 -8.19 -25.54 -31.35
CA PRO A 393 -7.14 -26.45 -30.88
C PRO A 393 -5.75 -25.92 -31.25
N TYR A 394 -4.97 -25.54 -30.24
CA TYR A 394 -3.54 -25.24 -30.37
C TYR A 394 -2.72 -26.37 -29.76
N THR A 395 -1.59 -26.69 -30.37
CA THR A 395 -0.59 -27.56 -29.74
C THR A 395 0.40 -26.70 -28.98
N LEU A 396 0.29 -26.69 -27.65
CA LEU A 396 1.24 -26.02 -26.77
C LEU A 396 2.53 -26.82 -26.71
N ARG A 397 3.66 -26.16 -26.93
CA ARG A 397 4.99 -26.78 -26.75
C ARG A 397 5.79 -25.96 -25.75
N GLN A 398 6.06 -26.58 -24.60
CA GLN A 398 7.01 -26.04 -23.63
C GLN A 398 8.42 -26.41 -24.09
N ILE A 399 9.29 -25.41 -24.23
CA ILE A 399 10.73 -25.62 -24.38
C ILE A 399 11.39 -25.17 -23.08
N ARG A 400 12.58 -25.70 -22.79
CA ARG A 400 13.31 -25.65 -21.51
C ARG A 400 13.73 -24.25 -21.01
N ASP A 401 13.19 -23.18 -21.56
CA ASP A 401 13.70 -21.81 -21.43
C ASP A 401 12.58 -20.75 -21.26
N GLY A 402 11.41 -21.11 -20.71
CA GLY A 402 10.40 -20.12 -20.27
C GLY A 402 9.46 -19.54 -21.33
N TRP A 403 9.51 -20.03 -22.57
CA TRP A 403 8.56 -19.64 -23.63
C TRP A 403 7.48 -20.71 -23.84
N LEU A 404 6.21 -20.27 -23.89
CA LEU A 404 5.13 -21.06 -24.46
C LEU A 404 4.90 -20.61 -25.91
N TYR A 405 4.98 -21.55 -26.84
CA TYR A 405 4.55 -21.32 -28.21
C TYR A 405 3.13 -21.84 -28.39
N ALA A 406 2.24 -20.96 -28.89
CA ALA A 406 0.96 -21.35 -29.46
C ALA A 406 1.15 -21.50 -30.97
N LEU A 407 1.13 -22.74 -31.47
CA LEU A 407 1.26 -23.02 -32.89
C LEU A 407 -0.14 -23.09 -33.52
N HIS A 408 -0.45 -22.14 -34.40
CA HIS A 408 -1.62 -22.23 -35.25
C HIS A 408 -1.38 -23.30 -36.33
N PRO A 409 -2.20 -24.37 -36.42
CA PRO A 409 -2.14 -25.26 -37.58
C PRO A 409 -2.43 -24.43 -38.83
N LEU A 410 -1.60 -24.54 -39.88
CA LEU A 410 -1.97 -23.93 -41.17
C LEU A 410 -3.37 -24.45 -41.52
N PRO A 411 -4.30 -23.60 -42.00
CA PRO A 411 -5.57 -24.10 -42.52
C PRO A 411 -5.23 -25.23 -43.48
N GLU A 412 -5.84 -26.40 -43.29
CA GLU A 412 -5.82 -27.41 -44.34
C GLU A 412 -6.27 -26.68 -45.60
N SER A 413 -5.38 -26.59 -46.57
CA SER A 413 -5.74 -26.09 -47.88
C SER A 413 -6.89 -26.97 -48.34
N GLU A 414 -8.11 -26.43 -48.29
CA GLU A 414 -9.18 -26.96 -49.12
C GLU A 414 -8.63 -26.97 -50.55
N GLU A 415 -8.72 -28.13 -51.19
CA GLU A 415 -8.20 -28.41 -52.54
C GLU A 415 -8.53 -27.32 -53.58
#